data_AF-A0A136N4L0-F1
#
_entry.id   AF-A0A136N4L0-F1
#
_cell.length_a   1.000
_cell.length_b   1.000
_cell.length_c   1.000
_cell.angle_alpha   90.00
_cell.angle_beta   90.00
_cell.angle_gamma   90.00
#
_symmetry.space_group_name_H-M   'P 1'
#
loop_
_entity.id
_entity.type
_entity.pdbx_description
1 polymer ?
#
loop_
_entity_poly.entity_id
_entity_poly.type
_entity_poly.pdbx_seq_one_letter_code
_entity_poly.pdbx_strand_id
1 'polypeptide(L)'
;MVKSITLIITAIFTFLNIGCSKAGDSCSYNTAVKFEQGKILSYPDFTAEYTGIRTETKDLPNGNKITFRYHDFKINSAAEQKTVSWSSGTGDIAPVRFETAGKKFELELSYSEELKTKLSENELVIVKK
;
A
#
# COMPACT_ATOMS: atom_id res chain seq x y z
N MET A 1 6.36 -16.31 67.99
CA MET A 1 6.76 -14.90 67.83
C MET A 1 7.17 -14.72 66.38
N VAL A 2 6.42 -13.88 65.66
CA VAL A 2 6.43 -13.72 64.20
C VAL A 2 7.64 -12.92 63.75
N LYS A 3 8.25 -13.24 62.60
CA LYS A 3 8.60 -12.21 61.60
C LYS A 3 8.97 -12.82 60.24
N SER A 4 8.14 -12.43 59.28
CA SER A 4 8.14 -12.71 57.85
C SER A 4 9.41 -12.28 57.13
N ILE A 5 9.86 -13.06 56.14
CA ILE A 5 10.82 -12.62 55.13
C ILE A 5 10.06 -12.49 53.81
N THR A 6 9.96 -11.24 53.38
CA THR A 6 9.23 -10.76 52.21
C THR A 6 9.88 -11.24 50.92
N LEU A 7 9.04 -11.83 50.06
CA LEU A 7 9.26 -12.21 48.67
C LEU A 7 9.49 -10.94 47.81
N ILE A 8 10.60 -10.85 47.07
CA ILE A 8 10.79 -9.78 46.06
C ILE A 8 10.60 -10.37 44.66
N ILE A 9 9.71 -9.68 43.95
CA ILE A 9 9.11 -9.93 42.65
C ILE A 9 10.08 -9.52 41.53
N THR A 10 10.24 -10.36 40.51
CA THR A 10 10.73 -9.91 39.20
C THR A 10 9.77 -10.40 38.12
N ALA A 11 8.69 -9.66 37.91
CA ALA A 11 7.81 -9.83 36.76
C ALA A 11 8.48 -9.21 35.53
N ILE A 12 8.94 -10.05 34.61
CA ILE A 12 9.45 -9.62 33.31
C ILE A 12 8.22 -9.28 32.45
N PHE A 13 7.85 -8.00 32.42
CA PHE A 13 6.92 -7.45 31.44
C PHE A 13 7.65 -7.29 30.11
N THR A 14 7.60 -8.31 29.25
CA THR A 14 7.95 -8.14 27.84
C THR A 14 6.85 -7.34 27.16
N PHE A 15 7.11 -6.04 26.96
CA PHE A 15 6.34 -5.20 26.05
C PHE A 15 6.48 -5.77 24.62
N LEU A 16 5.48 -6.55 24.19
CA LEU A 16 5.24 -6.72 22.77
C LEU A 16 4.82 -5.35 22.23
N ASN A 17 5.72 -4.72 21.49
CA ASN A 17 5.41 -3.58 20.64
C ASN A 17 4.39 -4.03 19.58
N ILE A 18 3.11 -4.04 19.95
CA ILE A 18 2.04 -3.91 18.98
C ILE A 18 2.14 -2.46 18.52
N GLY A 19 2.95 -2.24 17.49
CA GLY A 19 2.93 -1.00 16.73
C GLY A 19 1.50 -0.80 16.28
N CYS A 20 0.76 0.01 17.02
CA CYS A 20 -0.55 0.48 16.65
C CYS A 20 -0.32 1.41 15.46
N SER A 21 -0.28 0.82 14.26
CA SER A 21 -0.40 1.57 13.02
C SER A 21 -1.67 2.38 13.16
N LYS A 22 -1.49 3.70 13.26
CA LYS A 22 -2.56 4.71 13.29
C LYS A 22 -3.63 4.27 12.29
N ALA A 23 -4.82 3.92 12.78
CA ALA A 23 -5.88 3.37 11.95
C ALA A 23 -6.13 4.35 10.79
N GLY A 24 -5.73 3.96 9.58
CA GLY A 24 -5.94 4.76 8.38
C GLY A 24 -7.43 4.87 8.07
N ASP A 25 -7.82 5.88 7.31
CA ASP A 25 -9.21 6.06 6.89
C ASP A 25 -9.74 4.75 6.26
N SER A 26 -10.89 4.28 6.74
CA SER A 26 -11.54 3.10 6.17
C SER A 26 -11.97 3.41 4.74
N CYS A 27 -11.44 2.66 3.79
CA CYS A 27 -11.65 2.86 2.36
C CYS A 27 -12.57 1.77 1.80
N SER A 28 -13.43 2.17 0.86
CA SER A 28 -14.30 1.25 0.12
C SER A 28 -13.69 0.89 -1.22
N TYR A 29 -13.91 -0.35 -1.66
CA TYR A 29 -13.59 -0.76 -3.03
C TYR A 29 -14.46 -0.02 -4.04
N ASN A 30 -13.99 0.05 -5.29
CA ASN A 30 -14.72 0.61 -6.44
C ASN A 30 -15.16 2.07 -6.18
N THR A 31 -14.39 2.84 -5.41
CA THR A 31 -14.61 4.26 -5.16
C THR A 31 -13.30 5.02 -5.30
N ALA A 32 -13.38 6.29 -5.69
CA ALA A 32 -12.23 7.17 -5.75
C ALA A 32 -11.80 7.54 -4.32
N VAL A 33 -10.54 7.27 -3.99
CA VAL A 33 -9.95 7.52 -2.68
C VAL A 33 -8.73 8.41 -2.85
N LYS A 34 -8.63 9.45 -2.02
CA LYS A 34 -7.46 10.32 -2.00
C LYS A 34 -6.30 9.65 -1.25
N PHE A 35 -5.13 9.65 -1.86
CA PHE A 35 -3.90 9.14 -1.29
C PHE A 35 -2.85 10.26 -1.19
N GLU A 36 -1.90 10.07 -0.28
CA GLU A 36 -0.71 10.90 -0.11
C GLU A 36 0.43 10.01 0.41
N GLN A 37 1.66 10.49 0.25
CA GLN A 37 2.83 9.68 0.63
C GLN A 37 2.83 9.40 2.14
N GLY A 38 3.01 8.13 2.51
CA GLY A 38 3.02 7.68 3.91
C GLY A 38 1.63 7.57 4.55
N LYS A 39 0.54 7.94 3.85
CA LYS A 39 -0.82 7.71 4.34
C LYS A 39 -1.21 6.25 4.12
N ILE A 40 -1.68 5.63 5.20
CA ILE A 40 -2.24 4.28 5.18
C ILE A 40 -3.72 4.39 4.78
N LEU A 41 -4.09 3.67 3.72
CA LEU A 41 -5.46 3.45 3.27
C LEU A 41 -5.89 2.07 3.75
N SER A 42 -6.92 2.00 4.59
CA SER A 42 -7.36 0.75 5.21
C SER A 42 -8.51 0.15 4.40
N TYR A 43 -8.27 -0.93 3.67
CA TYR A 43 -9.32 -1.71 3.02
C TYR A 43 -9.66 -2.96 3.86
N PRO A 44 -10.85 -3.55 3.69
CA PRO A 44 -11.22 -4.77 4.41
C PRO A 44 -10.21 -5.94 4.30
N ASP A 45 -9.55 -6.08 3.15
CA ASP A 45 -8.66 -7.21 2.86
C ASP A 45 -7.16 -6.91 3.08
N PHE A 46 -6.76 -5.63 3.08
CA PHE A 46 -5.36 -5.20 3.19
C PHE A 46 -5.27 -3.70 3.49
N THR A 47 -4.09 -3.23 3.87
CA THR A 47 -3.75 -1.80 3.84
C THR A 47 -2.91 -1.48 2.62
N ALA A 48 -3.13 -0.31 2.01
CA ALA A 48 -2.29 0.24 0.96
C ALA A 48 -1.62 1.53 1.45
N GLU A 49 -0.33 1.70 1.18
CA GLU A 49 0.40 2.92 1.50
C GLU A 49 1.13 3.40 0.24
N TYR A 50 0.91 4.65 -0.15
CA TYR A 50 1.69 5.24 -1.23
C TYR A 50 3.10 5.58 -0.74
N THR A 51 4.11 4.96 -1.33
CA THR A 51 5.51 5.10 -0.91
C THR A 51 6.27 6.17 -1.70
N GLY A 52 5.73 6.60 -2.84
CA GLY A 52 6.30 7.67 -3.67
C GLY A 52 6.48 7.25 -5.12
N ILE A 53 7.30 8.04 -5.83
CA ILE A 53 7.63 7.79 -7.24
C ILE A 53 9.06 7.29 -7.33
N ARG A 54 9.24 6.14 -7.99
CA ARG A 54 10.54 5.60 -8.37
C ARG A 54 10.79 5.83 -9.85
N THR A 55 12.00 6.22 -10.21
CA THR A 55 12.40 6.44 -11.61
C THR A 55 13.38 5.36 -12.03
N GLU A 56 13.14 4.74 -13.18
CA GLU A 56 14.08 3.81 -13.82
C GLU A 56 14.44 4.31 -15.21
N THR A 57 15.74 4.42 -15.51
CA THR A 57 16.22 4.77 -16.85
C THR A 57 16.91 3.55 -17.46
N LYS A 58 16.49 3.19 -18.68
CA LYS A 58 17.08 2.09 -19.45
C LYS A 58 17.72 2.63 -20.72
N ASP A 59 18.96 2.23 -20.97
CA ASP A 59 19.64 2.47 -22.23
C ASP A 59 19.08 1.55 -23.32
N LEU A 60 18.80 2.13 -24.49
CA LEU A 60 18.34 1.42 -25.68
C LEU A 60 19.52 1.16 -26.62
N PRO A 61 19.47 0.10 -27.45
CA PRO A 61 20.55 -0.25 -28.37
C PRO A 61 20.96 0.84 -29.37
N ASN A 62 20.07 1.80 -29.65
CA ASN A 62 20.31 2.93 -30.54
C ASN A 62 20.96 4.15 -29.84
N GLY A 63 21.41 4.01 -28.60
CA GLY A 63 21.99 5.09 -27.81
C GLY A 63 20.98 6.03 -27.16
N ASN A 64 19.67 5.84 -27.41
CA ASN A 64 18.63 6.60 -26.72
C ASN A 64 18.40 6.04 -25.30
N LYS A 65 17.79 6.86 -24.43
CA LYS A 65 17.39 6.47 -23.08
C LYS A 65 15.88 6.54 -22.96
N ILE A 66 15.27 5.54 -22.34
CA ILE A 66 13.87 5.58 -21.92
C ILE A 66 13.82 5.67 -20.40
N THR A 67 12.98 6.56 -19.88
CA THR A 67 12.81 6.76 -18.43
C THR A 67 11.38 6.48 -18.05
N PHE A 68 11.19 5.57 -17.11
CA PHE A 68 9.90 5.17 -16.56
C PHE A 68 9.73 5.78 -15.16
N ARG A 69 8.50 6.21 -14.85
CA ARG A 69 8.10 6.66 -13.51
C ARG A 69 7.08 5.69 -12.97
N TYR A 70 7.39 5.08 -11.83
CA TYR A 70 6.53 4.14 -11.14
C TYR A 70 6.00 4.77 -9.86
N HIS A 71 4.68 4.81 -9.72
CA HIS A 71 3.98 5.12 -8.48
C HIS A 71 3.89 3.83 -7.66
N ASP A 72 4.61 3.78 -6.55
CA ASP A 72 4.78 2.56 -5.77
C ASP A 72 3.85 2.56 -4.55
N PHE A 73 3.03 1.52 -4.45
CA PHE A 73 2.14 1.26 -3.32
C PHE A 73 2.57 0.01 -2.59
N LYS A 74 2.78 0.15 -1.29
CA LYS A 74 3.01 -0.99 -0.40
C LYS A 74 1.67 -1.57 0.04
N ILE A 75 1.43 -2.82 -0.32
CA ILE A 75 0.25 -3.59 0.07
C ILE A 75 0.66 -4.50 1.23
N ASN A 76 -0.04 -4.38 2.36
CA ASN A 76 0.14 -5.27 3.52
C ASN A 76 -1.19 -5.95 3.82
N SER A 77 -1.21 -7.28 3.80
CA SER A 77 -2.31 -8.09 4.32
C SER A 77 -1.82 -8.94 5.49
N ALA A 78 -2.71 -9.72 6.10
CA ALA A 78 -2.30 -10.67 7.13
C ALA A 78 -1.38 -11.79 6.57
N ALA A 79 -1.44 -12.05 5.26
CA ALA A 79 -0.69 -13.14 4.62
C ALA A 79 0.66 -12.69 4.07
N GLU A 80 0.77 -11.45 3.59
CA GLU A 80 1.96 -11.00 2.86
C GLU A 80 2.10 -9.48 2.84
N GLN A 81 3.32 -9.04 2.50
CA GLN A 81 3.65 -7.68 2.16
C GLN A 81 4.28 -7.65 0.76
N LYS A 82 3.83 -6.74 -0.10
CA LYS A 82 4.43 -6.54 -1.43
C LYS A 82 4.32 -5.09 -1.91
N THR A 83 5.05 -4.78 -2.97
CA THR A 83 4.91 -3.52 -3.70
C THR A 83 4.12 -3.73 -4.98
N VAL A 84 3.15 -2.85 -5.24
CA VAL A 84 2.40 -2.74 -6.49
C VAL A 84 2.82 -1.42 -7.14
N SER A 85 3.38 -1.50 -8.34
CA SER A 85 3.95 -0.36 -9.06
C SER A 85 3.09 -0.02 -10.27
N TRP A 86 2.56 1.20 -10.31
CA TRP A 86 1.79 1.72 -11.44
C TRP A 86 2.60 2.71 -12.27
N SER A 87 2.54 2.61 -13.59
CA SER A 87 3.25 3.50 -14.50
C SER A 87 2.40 3.77 -15.73
N SER A 88 2.38 5.02 -16.18
CA SER A 88 1.88 5.40 -17.51
C SER A 88 2.94 5.26 -18.61
N GLY A 89 4.13 4.78 -18.23
CA GLY A 89 5.37 4.81 -19.01
C GLY A 89 5.37 3.84 -20.17
N THR A 90 4.72 4.29 -21.26
CA THR A 90 4.92 4.01 -22.70
C THR A 90 3.70 4.47 -23.51
N GLY A 91 2.71 5.10 -22.87
CA GLY A 91 1.48 5.56 -23.51
C GLY A 91 0.27 4.66 -23.26
N ASP A 92 0.45 3.51 -22.60
CA ASP A 92 -0.65 2.69 -22.10
C ASP A 92 -0.93 3.05 -20.64
N ILE A 93 -2.12 3.60 -20.38
CA ILE A 93 -2.59 3.99 -19.06
C ILE A 93 -3.66 2.98 -18.67
N ALA A 94 -3.23 1.91 -18.02
CA ALA A 94 -4.08 0.78 -17.67
C ALA A 94 -4.04 0.47 -16.16
N PRO A 95 -5.03 -0.28 -15.63
CA PRO A 95 -4.99 -0.78 -14.26
C PRO A 95 -3.83 -1.74 -14.03
N VAL A 96 -3.22 -1.69 -12.84
CA VAL A 96 -2.27 -2.72 -12.39
C VAL A 96 -3.01 -3.79 -11.62
N ARG A 97 -2.97 -5.02 -12.12
CA ARG A 97 -3.55 -6.20 -11.46
C ARG A 97 -2.62 -6.71 -10.36
N PHE A 98 -3.19 -7.04 -9.22
CA PHE A 98 -2.49 -7.74 -8.15
C PHE A 98 -3.43 -8.70 -7.43
N GLU A 99 -2.86 -9.66 -6.72
CA GLU A 99 -3.60 -10.61 -5.90
C GLU A 99 -3.11 -10.47 -4.46
N THR A 100 -3.98 -10.55 -3.45
CA THR A 100 -3.50 -10.77 -2.08
C THR A 100 -4.52 -11.56 -1.27
N ALA A 101 -4.01 -12.44 -0.39
CA ALA A 101 -4.84 -13.39 0.36
C ALA A 101 -5.83 -14.18 -0.53
N GLY A 102 -5.39 -14.57 -1.73
CA GLY A 102 -6.20 -15.32 -2.72
C GLY A 102 -7.30 -14.52 -3.42
N LYS A 103 -7.34 -13.19 -3.25
CA LYS A 103 -8.33 -12.29 -3.88
C LYS A 103 -7.65 -11.40 -4.90
N LYS A 104 -8.33 -11.15 -6.02
CA LYS A 104 -7.81 -10.37 -7.15
C LYS A 104 -8.30 -8.93 -7.09
N PHE A 105 -7.40 -8.01 -7.38
CA PHE A 105 -7.64 -6.58 -7.33
C PHE A 105 -6.98 -5.88 -8.52
N GLU A 106 -7.47 -4.69 -8.82
CA GLU A 106 -6.82 -3.75 -9.74
C GLU A 106 -6.59 -2.41 -9.02
N LEU A 107 -5.41 -1.83 -9.25
CA LEU A 107 -5.06 -0.48 -8.83
C LEU A 107 -5.11 0.43 -10.07
N GLU A 108 -6.01 1.40 -10.03
CA GLU A 108 -6.22 2.37 -11.10
C GLU A 108 -5.77 3.76 -10.65
N LEU A 109 -4.97 4.43 -11.50
CA LEU A 109 -4.57 5.83 -11.35
C LEU A 109 -4.83 6.55 -12.67
N SER A 110 -4.94 7.88 -12.61
CA SER A 110 -5.16 8.80 -13.76
C SER A 110 -6.51 8.63 -14.46
N TYR A 111 -6.93 7.40 -14.77
CA TYR A 111 -8.24 7.07 -15.30
C TYR A 111 -8.72 5.77 -14.66
N SER A 112 -9.99 5.73 -14.26
CA SER A 112 -10.63 4.56 -13.70
C SER A 112 -11.49 3.88 -14.77
N GLU A 113 -11.20 2.62 -15.09
CA GLU A 113 -12.04 1.83 -15.99
C GLU A 113 -13.37 1.49 -15.32
N GLU A 114 -13.32 1.17 -14.01
CA GLU A 114 -14.50 0.89 -13.19
C GLU A 114 -15.48 2.08 -13.13
N LEU A 115 -14.97 3.28 -12.84
CA LEU A 115 -15.78 4.49 -12.71
C LEU A 115 -16.01 5.23 -14.03
N LYS A 116 -15.32 4.84 -15.11
CA LYS A 116 -15.38 5.46 -16.44
C LYS A 116 -15.11 6.96 -16.42
N THR A 117 -14.14 7.39 -15.60
CA THR A 117 -13.80 8.80 -15.42
C THR A 117 -12.31 9.00 -15.18
N LYS A 118 -11.83 10.20 -15.51
CA LYS A 118 -10.51 10.67 -15.10
C LYS A 118 -10.45 10.83 -13.58
N LEU A 119 -9.35 10.42 -12.98
CA LEU A 119 -9.03 10.63 -11.57
C LEU A 119 -8.13 11.85 -11.39
N SER A 120 -8.23 12.52 -10.25
CA SER A 120 -7.25 13.55 -9.86
C SER A 120 -5.87 12.91 -9.63
N GLU A 121 -4.80 13.72 -9.67
CA GLU A 121 -3.41 13.21 -9.52
C GLU A 121 -3.16 12.45 -8.21
N ASN A 122 -3.93 12.77 -7.18
CA ASN A 122 -3.85 12.16 -5.86
C ASN A 122 -5.06 11.26 -5.55
N GLU A 123 -5.78 10.80 -6.57
CA GLU A 123 -6.88 9.86 -6.43
C GLU A 123 -6.52 8.51 -7.05
N LEU A 124 -6.95 7.45 -6.37
CA LEU A 124 -6.85 6.08 -6.85
C LEU A 124 -8.19 5.37 -6.71
N VAL A 125 -8.36 4.29 -7.47
CA VAL A 125 -9.43 3.32 -7.26
C VAL A 125 -8.80 1.95 -7.06
N ILE A 126 -9.22 1.26 -6.01
CA ILE A 126 -8.97 -0.19 -5.86
C ILE A 126 -10.24 -0.90 -6.29
N VAL A 127 -10.15 -1.64 -7.40
CA VAL A 127 -11.24 -2.46 -7.90
C VAL A 127 -11.09 -3.87 -7.33
N LYS A 128 -12.16 -4.41 -6.76
CA LYS A 128 -12.21 -5.81 -6.33
C LYS A 128 -12.88 -6.65 -7.41
N LYS A 129 -12.19 -7.66 -7.92
CA LYS A 129 -12.69 -8.57 -8.97
C LYS A 129 -13.42 -9.78 -8.38
#